data_AF-A0A7V1SSE3-F1
#
_entry.id   AF-A0A7V1SSE3-F1
#
_cell.length_a   1.000
_cell.length_b   1.000
_cell.length_c   1.000
_cell.angle_alpha   90.00
_cell.angle_beta   90.00
_cell.angle_gamma   90.00
#
_symmetry.space_group_name_H-M   'P 1'
#
loop_
_entity.id
_entity.type
_entity.pdbx_description
1 polymer ?
#
loop_
_entity_poly.entity_id
_entity_poly.type
_entity_poly.pdbx_seq_one_letter_code
_entity_poly.pdbx_strand_id
1 'polypeptide(L)'
;MNAYQQKWLTVLKNAGLKDWKIEARGNDIEIEMPHVTDLKLIKDNLPATLAGISLDINLPHERLKFIVHNGYENFEYVLNPHADELNRP
;
A
#
# COMPACT_ATOMS: atom_id res chain seq x y z
N MET A 1 -12.36 -2.74 9.51
CA MET A 1 -11.01 -2.15 9.55
C MET A 1 -10.22 -2.85 10.62
N ASN A 2 -9.23 -3.67 10.25
CA ASN A 2 -8.42 -4.42 11.21
C ASN A 2 -7.26 -3.57 11.75
N ALA A 3 -6.70 -3.99 12.89
CA ALA A 3 -5.59 -3.30 13.54
C ALA A 3 -4.36 -3.17 12.61
N TYR A 4 -4.10 -4.18 11.78
CA TYR A 4 -3.03 -4.17 10.79
C TYR A 4 -3.23 -3.05 9.74
N GLN A 5 -4.42 -2.98 9.15
CA GLN A 5 -4.80 -1.92 8.20
C GLN A 5 -4.74 -0.52 8.85
N GLN A 6 -5.21 -0.37 10.09
CA GLN A 6 -5.12 0.89 10.82
C GLN A 6 -3.68 1.34 11.05
N LYS A 7 -2.77 0.41 11.38
CA LYS A 7 -1.36 0.71 11.55
C LYS A 7 -0.74 1.20 10.24
N TRP A 8 -1.03 0.52 9.12
CA TRP A 8 -0.59 0.95 7.79
C TRP A 8 -1.07 2.34 7.43
N LEU A 9 -2.36 2.65 7.62
CA LEU A 9 -2.90 3.98 7.39
C LEU A 9 -2.18 5.03 8.24
N THR A 10 -1.89 4.70 9.51
CA THR A 10 -1.17 5.60 10.42
C THR A 10 0.26 5.86 9.92
N VAL A 11 0.98 4.82 9.50
CA VAL A 11 2.34 4.96 8.98
C VAL A 11 2.35 5.78 7.69
N LEU A 12 1.46 5.48 6.74
CA LEU A 12 1.38 6.21 5.47
C LEU A 12 0.97 7.67 5.66
N LYS A 13 0.06 7.96 6.58
CA LYS A 13 -0.29 9.34 6.95
C LYS A 13 0.86 10.07 7.64
N ASN A 14 1.62 9.37 8.49
CA ASN A 14 2.79 9.94 9.17
C ASN A 14 4.00 10.10 8.24
N ALA A 15 4.06 9.39 7.11
CA ALA A 15 5.11 9.54 6.11
C ALA A 15 5.13 10.94 5.44
N GLY A 16 4.12 11.78 5.71
CA GLY A 16 4.12 13.16 5.25
C GLY A 16 3.98 13.30 3.74
N LEU A 17 3.32 12.33 3.10
CA LEU A 17 3.08 12.32 1.66
C LEU A 17 2.12 13.46 1.29
N LYS A 18 2.69 14.59 0.92
CA LYS A 18 1.95 15.81 0.58
C LYS A 18 1.14 15.58 -0.69
N ASP A 19 -0.14 15.96 -0.66
CA ASP A 19 -1.10 15.82 -1.77
C ASP A 19 -1.49 14.36 -2.09
N TRP A 20 -1.08 13.38 -1.27
CA TRP A 20 -1.53 11.99 -1.39
C TRP A 20 -2.77 11.77 -0.53
N LYS A 21 -3.80 11.20 -1.12
CA LYS A 21 -5.05 10.87 -0.44
C LYS A 21 -5.05 9.37 -0.14
N ILE A 22 -4.93 9.05 1.14
CA ILE A 22 -4.83 7.67 1.63
C ILE A 22 -6.09 7.36 2.44
N GLU A 23 -6.91 6.45 1.93
CA GLU A 23 -8.21 6.11 2.50
C GLU A 23 -8.36 4.59 2.66
N ALA A 24 -9.14 4.19 3.67
CA ALA A 24 -9.51 2.80 3.84
C ALA A 24 -10.65 2.45 2.88
N ARG A 25 -10.49 1.39 2.08
CA ARG A 25 -11.54 0.89 1.18
C ARG A 25 -11.90 -0.54 1.56
N GLY A 26 -12.86 -0.68 2.47
CA GLY A 26 -13.22 -1.98 3.03
C GLY A 26 -12.04 -2.59 3.79
N ASN A 27 -11.52 -3.72 3.29
CA ASN A 27 -10.33 -4.39 3.83
C ASN A 27 -9.02 -3.97 3.15
N ASP A 28 -9.10 -3.08 2.16
CA ASP A 28 -7.97 -2.62 1.36
C ASP A 28 -7.62 -1.16 1.70
N ILE A 29 -6.49 -0.68 1.20
CA ILE A 29 -6.07 0.73 1.30
C ILE A 29 -6.00 1.31 -0.10
N GLU A 30 -6.67 2.43 -0.30
CA GLU A 30 -6.59 3.21 -1.52
C GLU A 30 -5.63 4.38 -1.33
N ILE A 31 -4.74 4.56 -2.29
CA ILE A 31 -3.74 5.61 -2.31
C ILE A 31 -3.86 6.33 -3.65
N GLU A 32 -4.43 7.52 -3.60
CA GLU A 32 -4.49 8.44 -4.73
C GLU A 32 -3.32 9.41 -4.61
N MET A 33 -2.44 9.41 -5.61
CA MET A 33 -1.26 10.28 -5.67
C MET A 33 -1.46 11.39 -6.72
N PRO A 34 -0.84 12.56 -6.54
CA PRO A 34 -0.91 13.64 -7.50
C PRO A 34 -0.22 13.24 -8.81
N HIS A 35 -0.77 13.73 -9.94
CA HIS A 35 -0.40 13.42 -11.33
C HIS A 35 1.11 13.51 -11.69
N VAL A 36 1.93 14.12 -10.83
CA VAL A 36 3.36 14.36 -11.09
C VAL A 36 4.25 13.18 -10.68
N THR A 37 3.68 12.16 -10.04
CA THR A 37 4.45 11.04 -9.49
C THR A 37 4.65 9.95 -10.53
N ASP A 38 5.91 9.62 -10.82
CA ASP A 38 6.28 8.55 -11.75
C ASP A 38 5.85 7.19 -11.18
N LEU A 39 4.78 6.62 -11.75
CA LEU A 39 4.15 5.41 -11.23
C LEU A 39 5.11 4.21 -11.27
N LYS A 40 6.06 4.20 -12.22
CA LYS A 40 7.12 3.19 -12.29
C LYS A 40 8.03 3.25 -11.07
N LEU A 41 8.49 4.44 -10.71
CA LEU A 41 9.36 4.61 -9.53
C LEU A 41 8.66 4.15 -8.25
N ILE A 42 7.37 4.47 -8.10
CA ILE A 42 6.60 3.96 -6.96
C ILE A 42 6.50 2.44 -7.04
N LYS A 43 6.12 1.87 -8.17
CA LYS A 43 6.03 0.41 -8.33
C LYS A 43 7.34 -0.32 -8.01
N ASP A 44 8.49 0.25 -8.37
CA ASP A 44 9.81 -0.33 -8.10
C ASP A 44 10.22 -0.20 -6.62
N ASN A 45 9.89 0.92 -5.96
CA ASN A 45 10.35 1.19 -4.59
C ASN A 45 9.33 0.79 -3.50
N LEU A 46 8.04 0.76 -3.83
CA LEU A 46 6.97 0.48 -2.90
C LEU A 46 7.09 -0.92 -2.27
N PRO A 47 7.42 -2.02 -3.00
CA PRO A 47 7.64 -3.33 -2.37
C PRO A 47 8.73 -3.30 -1.29
N ALA A 48 9.88 -2.68 -1.58
CA ALA A 48 10.99 -2.58 -0.63
C ALA A 48 10.64 -1.69 0.56
N THR A 49 9.92 -0.60 0.32
CA THR A 49 9.48 0.34 1.37
C THR A 49 8.45 -0.32 2.29
N LEU A 50 7.48 -1.03 1.71
CA LEU A 50 6.47 -1.76 2.46
C LEU A 50 7.10 -2.90 3.26
N ALA A 51 8.07 -3.63 2.68
CA ALA A 51 8.81 -4.66 3.39
C ALA A 51 9.55 -4.07 4.60
N GLY A 52 10.23 -2.94 4.44
CA GLY A 52 10.91 -2.24 5.54
C GLY A 52 9.94 -1.84 6.65
N ILE A 53 8.83 -1.19 6.30
CA ILE A 53 7.80 -0.77 7.27
C ILE A 53 7.15 -1.98 7.95
N SER A 54 6.96 -3.08 7.24
CA SER A 54 6.35 -4.29 7.81
C SER A 54 7.14 -4.87 8.99
N LEU A 55 8.47 -4.68 8.99
CA LEU A 55 9.34 -5.10 10.10
C LEU A 55 9.06 -4.34 11.40
N ASP A 56 8.59 -3.09 11.31
CA ASP A 56 8.20 -2.27 12.46
C ASP A 56 6.77 -2.57 12.97
N ILE A 57 6.00 -3.38 12.23
CA ILE A 57 4.62 -3.73 12.57
C ILE A 57 4.59 -5.08 13.29
N ASN A 58 4.64 -5.05 14.63
CA ASN A 58 4.49 -6.24 15.48
C ASN A 58 3.04 -6.77 15.60
N LEU A 59 2.23 -6.60 14.57
CA LEU A 59 0.85 -7.11 14.52
C LEU A 59 0.81 -8.37 13.64
N PRO A 60 -0.17 -9.27 13.84
CA PRO A 60 -0.35 -10.41 12.95
C PRO A 60 -0.48 -9.91 11.51
N HIS A 61 0.38 -10.45 10.65
CA HIS A 61 0.41 -10.13 9.24
C HIS A 61 -0.88 -10.59 8.58
N GLU A 62 -1.72 -9.63 8.19
CA GLU A 62 -2.94 -9.89 7.46
C GLU A 62 -2.77 -9.55 5.98
N ARG A 63 -3.56 -10.20 5.13
CA ARG A 63 -3.63 -9.87 3.70
C ARG A 63 -4.15 -8.43 3.57
N LEU A 64 -3.39 -7.60 2.89
CA LEU A 64 -3.73 -6.20 2.66
C LEU A 64 -3.42 -5.81 1.23
N LYS A 65 -4.42 -5.36 0.48
CA LYS A 65 -4.21 -4.84 -0.87
C LYS A 65 -4.12 -3.32 -0.84
N PHE A 66 -3.09 -2.80 -1.49
CA PHE A 66 -2.88 -1.39 -1.77
C PHE A 66 -3.30 -1.13 -3.21
N ILE A 67 -4.29 -0.27 -3.39
CA ILE A 67 -4.76 0.20 -4.69
C ILE A 67 -4.17 1.59 -4.88
N VAL A 68 -3.18 1.69 -5.75
CA VAL A 68 -2.42 2.91 -5.94
C VAL A 68 -2.72 3.47 -7.32
N HIS A 69 -3.11 4.74 -7.39
CA HIS A 69 -3.45 5.38 -8.67
C HIS A 69 -3.05 6.85 -8.71
N ASN A 70 -2.67 7.32 -9.90
CA ASN A 70 -2.23 8.70 -10.14
C ASN A 70 -3.15 9.46 -11.10
N GLY A 71 -4.42 9.05 -11.21
CA GLY A 71 -5.40 9.62 -12.13
C GLY A 71 -5.28 9.18 -13.60
N TYR A 72 -4.12 8.70 -14.05
CA TYR A 72 -3.92 8.15 -15.40
C TYR A 72 -3.75 6.63 -15.39
N GLU A 73 -2.96 6.14 -14.44
CA GLU A 73 -2.64 4.73 -14.25
C GLU A 73 -3.01 4.30 -12.83
N ASN A 74 -3.31 3.02 -12.69
CA ASN A 74 -3.48 2.37 -11.41
C ASN A 74 -2.69 1.07 -11.38
N PHE A 75 -2.23 0.70 -10.20
CA PHE A 75 -1.67 -0.61 -9.95
C PHE A 75 -2.11 -1.10 -8.56
N GLU A 76 -2.18 -2.41 -8.45
CA GLU A 76 -2.53 -3.08 -7.20
C GLU A 76 -1.28 -3.78 -6.66
N TYR A 77 -1.03 -3.63 -5.37
CA TYR A 77 0.02 -4.34 -4.67
C TYR A 77 -0.57 -5.06 -3.46
N VAL A 78 -0.42 -6.39 -3.41
CA VAL A 78 -0.90 -7.19 -2.29
C VAL A 78 0.27 -7.48 -1.35
N LEU A 79 0.13 -7.03 -0.11
CA LEU A 79 1.02 -7.37 0.98
C LEU A 79 0.48 -8.60 1.72
N ASN A 80 1.38 -9.54 2.02
CA ASN A 80 1.02 -10.86 2.53
C ASN A 80 -0.02 -11.55 1.64
N PRO A 81 0.25 -11.74 0.34
CA PRO A 81 -0.64 -12.48 -0.54
C PRO A 81 -0.88 -13.88 0.03
N HIS A 82 -2.09 -14.41 -0.13
CA HIS A 82 -2.29 -15.83 0.12
C HIS A 82 -1.41 -16.64 -0.84
N ALA A 83 -1.04 -17.87 -0.46
CA ALA A 83 -0.20 -18.74 -1.28
C ALA A 83 -0.74 -18.91 -2.73
N ASP A 84 -2.05 -18.76 -2.92
CA ASP A 84 -2.75 -18.78 -4.20
C ASP A 84 -2.47 -17.56 -5.11
N GLU A 85 -2.08 -16.41 -4.54
CA GLU A 85 -1.84 -15.16 -5.28
C GLU A 85 -0.37 -14.98 -5.70
N LEU A 86 0.55 -15.78 -5.16
CA LEU A 86 1.98 -15.74 -5.49
C LEU A 86 2.30 -16.28 -6.90
N ASN A 87 1.34 -16.88 -7.60
CA ASN A 87 1.54 -17.64 -8.84
C ASN A 87 0.81 -17.07 -10.07
N ARG A 88 0.49 -15.78 -10.14
CA ARG A 88 0.04 -15.20 -11.42
C ARG A 88 1.27 -14.86 -12.28
N PRO A 89 1.49 -15.57 -13.40
CA PRO A 89 2.62 -15.34 -14.30
C PRO A 89 2.54 -13.98 -15.02
#